data_AF-A0A9Q9LYY7-F1
#
_entry.id   AF-A0A9Q9LYY7-F1
#
_cell.length_a   1.000
_cell.length_b   1.000
_cell.length_c   1.000
_cell.angle_alpha   90.00
_cell.angle_beta   90.00
_cell.angle_gamma   90.00
#
_symmetry.space_group_name_H-M   'P 1'
#
loop_
_entity.id
_entity.type
_entity.pdbx_description
1 polymer ?
#
loop_
_entity_poly.entity_id
_entity_poly.type
_entity_poly.pdbx_seq_one_letter_code
_entity_poly.pdbx_strand_id
1 'polypeptide(L)'
;MNADQASSLTRTVFLFGAVGHGPYGFMTFAEDGRVTTYDNANESHYRYEGGVLSFLDGQGKVTSSMAPLADQPLVFRPYGLGNHYLEPTLSLAPAAAPARPGLPPVLVNTLPKSGTYMVAQALKDVGYEQVDLHLSAAFLHDNRGVPPEDIHWSPNDRARPVPASAAAALLRPGEFMVGHIDSPGELQRIQQLGVELLNVVRCPYRQILSMMKFRLQKVKPSEKDLVWHSLEGSARVKAFVISHPVDYWLSFSRMLTQEFSALRYEDLRTGQATAGGASEELTALLSAGLKTAIGKRTSTLMEESPQADLMALKDPEVWNYLGSLGMHAYAVARWPDYPF
;
A
#
# COMPACT_ATOMS: atom_id res chain seq x y z
N MET A 1 20.67 -24.48 6.25
CA MET A 1 19.27 -24.21 6.62
C MET A 1 18.36 -25.09 5.77
N ASN A 2 17.30 -25.72 6.32
CA ASN A 2 16.32 -26.39 5.46
C ASN A 2 15.52 -25.30 4.70
N ALA A 3 15.11 -25.57 3.47
CA ALA A 3 14.48 -24.60 2.57
C ALA A 3 13.24 -23.92 3.20
N ASP A 4 12.45 -24.67 3.97
CA ASP A 4 11.24 -24.17 4.64
C ASP A 4 11.54 -23.12 5.71
N GLN A 5 12.63 -23.30 6.47
CA GLN A 5 13.02 -22.35 7.51
C GLN A 5 13.65 -21.09 6.90
N ALA A 6 14.40 -21.23 5.81
CA ALA A 6 14.91 -20.09 5.04
C ALA A 6 13.76 -19.26 4.46
N SER A 7 12.79 -19.93 3.84
CA SER A 7 11.60 -19.30 3.26
C SER A 7 10.77 -18.58 4.33
N SER A 8 10.64 -19.16 5.54
CA SER A 8 9.90 -18.53 6.64
C SER A 8 10.59 -17.27 7.18
N LEU A 9 11.93 -17.27 7.22
CA LEU A 9 12.72 -16.13 7.68
C LEU A 9 12.62 -14.94 6.72
N THR A 10 12.77 -15.17 5.41
CA THR A 10 12.70 -14.11 4.39
C THR A 10 11.28 -13.63 4.10
N ARG A 11 10.27 -14.32 4.64
CA ARG A 11 8.84 -13.97 4.54
C ARG A 11 8.27 -13.36 5.81
N THR A 12 9.13 -12.84 6.68
CA THR A 12 8.72 -12.28 7.97
C THR A 12 9.34 -10.91 8.22
N VAL A 13 8.52 -9.96 8.68
CA VAL A 13 8.98 -8.72 9.32
C VAL A 13 9.15 -8.97 10.81
N PHE A 14 10.33 -8.68 11.33
CA PHE A 14 10.66 -8.79 12.74
C PHE A 14 10.72 -7.41 13.39
N LEU A 15 10.28 -7.34 14.65
CA LEU A 15 10.69 -6.29 15.57
C LEU A 15 12.07 -6.64 16.10
N PHE A 16 13.06 -5.81 15.81
CA PHE A 16 14.43 -5.94 16.27
C PHE A 16 14.69 -5.00 17.45
N GLY A 17 15.38 -5.49 18.47
CA GLY A 17 15.71 -4.70 19.65
C GLY A 17 16.75 -5.38 20.53
N ALA A 18 17.01 -4.79 21.69
CA ALA A 18 17.88 -5.36 22.70
C ALA A 18 17.23 -5.44 24.07
N VAL A 19 17.53 -6.52 24.79
CA VAL A 19 17.09 -6.72 26.17
C VAL A 19 17.64 -5.57 27.03
N GLY A 20 16.73 -4.83 27.67
CA GLY A 20 17.05 -3.66 28.50
C GLY A 20 17.01 -2.30 27.78
N HIS A 21 16.91 -2.27 26.45
CA HIS A 21 16.89 -1.02 25.65
C HIS A 21 15.62 -0.84 24.80
N GLY A 22 14.81 -1.90 24.65
CA GLY A 22 13.58 -1.86 23.86
C GLY A 22 13.81 -2.08 22.37
N PRO A 23 12.79 -1.85 21.53
CA PRO A 23 12.88 -2.05 20.08
C PRO A 23 13.67 -0.92 19.41
N TYR A 24 14.55 -1.30 18.48
CA TYR A 24 15.28 -0.39 17.62
C TYR A 24 14.53 -0.10 16.32
N GLY A 25 13.77 -1.07 15.79
CA GLY A 25 13.02 -0.91 14.55
C GLY A 25 12.54 -2.23 13.96
N PHE A 26 12.13 -2.18 12.70
CA PHE A 26 11.70 -3.35 11.93
C PHE A 26 12.86 -3.87 11.08
N MET A 27 12.93 -5.19 10.94
CA MET A 27 13.97 -5.88 10.19
C MET A 27 13.37 -6.98 9.31
N THR A 28 13.92 -7.13 8.11
CA THR A 28 13.57 -8.15 7.11
C THR A 28 14.85 -8.69 6.47
N PHE A 29 14.74 -9.88 5.91
CA PHE A 29 15.87 -10.65 5.39
C PHE A 29 15.69 -10.97 3.91
N ALA A 30 16.72 -10.73 3.11
CA ALA A 30 16.79 -11.16 1.73
C ALA A 30 17.42 -12.55 1.60
N GLU A 31 17.08 -13.29 0.54
CA GLU A 31 17.60 -14.65 0.31
C GLU A 31 19.12 -14.69 0.10
N ASP A 32 19.73 -13.57 -0.28
CA ASP A 32 21.17 -13.41 -0.48
C ASP A 32 21.95 -13.15 0.84
N GLY A 33 21.27 -13.17 1.99
CA GLY A 33 21.89 -12.96 3.29
C GLY A 33 21.95 -11.48 3.73
N ARG A 34 21.36 -10.55 2.97
CA ARG A 34 21.28 -9.13 3.40
C ARG A 34 20.12 -8.85 4.35
N VAL A 35 20.32 -7.85 5.21
CA VAL A 35 19.24 -7.19 5.94
C VAL A 35 18.74 -6.02 5.11
N THR A 36 17.41 -5.89 4.92
CA THR A 36 16.87 -4.97 3.89
C THR A 36 16.13 -3.74 4.42
N THR A 37 15.56 -3.77 5.62
CA THR A 37 14.71 -2.66 6.14
C THR A 37 15.27 -1.94 7.36
N TYR A 38 16.24 -2.56 8.04
CA TYR A 38 16.99 -1.95 9.13
C TYR A 38 18.36 -1.53 8.61
N ASP A 39 18.67 -0.24 8.67
CA ASP A 39 19.95 0.31 8.21
C ASP A 39 20.88 0.58 9.40
N ASN A 40 21.85 -0.31 9.58
CA ASN A 40 22.93 -0.18 10.55
C ASN A 40 24.17 -0.91 10.06
N ALA A 41 25.33 -0.27 10.17
CA ALA A 41 26.61 -0.83 9.75
C ALA A 41 26.97 -2.15 10.47
N ASN A 42 26.46 -2.35 11.69
CA ASN A 42 26.73 -3.54 12.50
C ASN A 42 25.82 -4.73 12.17
N GLU A 43 24.66 -4.50 11.53
CA GLU A 43 23.66 -5.53 11.22
C GLU A 43 23.26 -5.51 9.73
N SER A 44 24.26 -5.36 8.86
CA SER A 44 24.05 -5.26 7.41
C SER A 44 23.73 -6.60 6.73
N HIS A 45 24.25 -7.69 7.28
CA HIS A 45 24.10 -9.04 6.76
C HIS A 45 23.72 -10.02 7.87
N TYR A 46 23.20 -11.17 7.49
CA TYR A 46 22.88 -12.25 8.41
C TYR A 46 23.37 -13.61 7.88
N ARG A 47 23.53 -14.54 8.81
CA ARG A 47 23.83 -15.96 8.53
C ARG A 47 23.09 -16.84 9.52
N TYR A 48 22.51 -17.93 9.03
CA TYR A 48 21.78 -18.89 9.86
C TYR A 48 22.37 -20.30 9.74
N GLU A 49 23.14 -20.71 10.75
CA GLU A 49 23.92 -21.95 10.77
C GLU A 49 23.79 -22.64 12.13
N GLY A 50 23.64 -23.97 12.13
CA GLY A 50 23.56 -24.74 13.39
C GLY A 50 22.42 -24.34 14.32
N GLY A 51 21.33 -23.74 13.81
CA GLY A 51 20.23 -23.23 14.62
C GLY A 51 20.49 -21.86 15.25
N VAL A 52 21.55 -21.15 14.83
CA VAL A 52 21.92 -19.84 15.34
C VAL A 52 21.86 -18.81 14.22
N LEU A 53 21.11 -17.74 14.45
CA LEU A 53 21.10 -16.54 13.61
C LEU A 53 22.19 -15.58 14.08
N SER A 54 23.12 -15.24 13.20
CA SER A 54 24.19 -14.30 13.48
C SER A 54 24.10 -13.09 12.55
N PHE A 55 24.23 -11.89 13.11
CA PHE A 55 24.38 -10.66 12.34
C PHE A 55 25.83 -10.32 12.11
N LEU A 56 26.10 -9.73 10.96
CA LEU A 56 27.44 -9.38 10.52
C LEU A 56 27.50 -7.91 10.10
N ASP A 57 28.63 -7.27 10.41
CA ASP A 57 28.96 -5.95 9.91
C ASP A 57 29.38 -5.98 8.42
N GLY A 58 29.66 -4.81 7.85
CA GLY A 58 30.12 -4.69 6.46
C GLY A 58 31.47 -5.36 6.16
N GLN A 59 32.21 -5.83 7.18
CA GLN A 59 33.44 -6.59 7.03
C GLN A 59 33.24 -8.10 7.23
N GLY A 60 32.00 -8.55 7.48
CA GLY A 60 31.66 -9.95 7.73
C GLY A 60 31.99 -10.41 9.15
N LYS A 61 32.27 -9.50 10.09
CA LYS A 61 32.48 -9.85 11.50
C LYS A 61 31.15 -9.99 12.21
N VAL A 62 31.01 -11.05 13.01
CA VAL A 62 29.80 -11.27 13.80
C VAL A 62 29.67 -10.22 14.91
N THR A 63 28.53 -9.53 14.94
CA THR A 63 28.21 -8.47 15.91
C THR A 63 27.20 -8.93 16.95
N SER A 64 26.34 -9.88 16.59
CA SER A 64 25.32 -10.46 17.47
C SER A 64 24.96 -11.88 17.04
N SER A 65 24.55 -12.69 18.00
CA SER A 65 24.07 -14.05 17.75
C SER A 65 22.81 -14.33 18.58
N MET A 66 21.87 -15.07 17.99
CA MET A 66 20.58 -15.39 18.58
C MET A 66 20.16 -16.81 18.22
N ALA A 67 19.39 -17.44 19.09
CA ALA A 67 18.82 -18.77 18.86
C ALA A 67 17.29 -18.70 18.89
N PRO A 68 16.59 -19.50 18.06
CA PRO A 68 15.14 -19.56 18.09
C PRO A 68 14.65 -20.22 19.39
N LEU A 69 13.45 -19.85 19.84
CA LEU A 69 12.74 -20.59 20.87
C LEU A 69 12.26 -21.95 20.32
N ALA A 70 12.29 -22.98 21.17
CA ALA A 70 11.97 -24.35 20.77
C ALA A 70 10.52 -24.51 20.30
N ASP A 71 9.58 -23.80 20.92
CA ASP A 71 8.15 -23.78 20.61
C ASP A 71 7.76 -22.70 19.58
N GLN A 72 8.64 -21.73 19.35
CA GLN A 72 8.40 -20.57 18.49
C GLN A 72 9.63 -20.31 17.62
N PRO A 73 9.78 -21.04 16.49
CA PRO A 73 11.02 -21.07 15.71
C PRO A 73 11.36 -19.74 14.99
N LEU A 74 10.45 -18.76 15.02
CA LEU A 74 10.67 -17.40 14.49
C LEU A 74 10.87 -16.37 15.62
N VAL A 75 10.81 -16.76 16.89
CA VAL A 75 11.17 -15.86 18.00
C VAL A 75 12.62 -16.14 18.36
N PHE A 76 13.49 -15.15 18.15
CA PHE A 76 14.92 -15.28 18.41
C PHE A 76 15.30 -14.54 19.69
N ARG A 77 16.03 -15.22 20.57
CA ARG A 77 16.53 -14.67 21.84
C ARG A 77 18.06 -14.58 21.82
N PRO A 78 18.66 -13.71 22.66
CA PRO A 78 20.11 -13.60 22.75
C PRO A 78 20.79 -14.96 22.95
N TYR A 79 21.84 -15.24 22.18
CA TYR A 79 22.60 -16.47 22.28
C TYR A 79 24.09 -16.22 22.01
N GLY A 80 24.93 -16.43 23.02
CA GLY A 80 26.38 -16.23 22.89
C GLY A 80 26.79 -14.76 22.91
N LEU A 81 26.69 -14.06 21.78
CA LEU A 81 27.17 -12.69 21.60
C LEU A 81 26.01 -11.68 21.49
N GLY A 82 26.09 -10.60 22.26
CA GLY A 82 25.11 -9.51 22.26
C GLY A 82 23.86 -9.81 23.10
N ASN A 83 22.97 -8.83 23.18
CA ASN A 83 21.71 -8.90 23.93
C ASN A 83 20.49 -8.65 23.03
N HIS A 84 20.62 -8.89 21.73
CA HIS A 84 19.58 -8.62 20.75
C HIS A 84 18.51 -9.71 20.69
N TYR A 85 17.31 -9.33 20.27
CA TYR A 85 16.19 -10.23 20.01
C TYR A 85 15.47 -9.89 18.70
N LEU A 86 14.74 -10.87 18.17
CA LEU A 86 13.77 -10.68 17.08
C LEU A 86 12.43 -11.29 17.47
N GLU A 87 11.36 -10.53 17.28
CA GLU A 87 9.99 -11.01 17.46
C GLU A 87 9.20 -10.81 16.16
N PRO A 88 8.53 -11.84 15.63
CA PRO A 88 7.81 -11.74 14.36
C PRO A 88 6.58 -10.83 14.52
N THR A 89 6.42 -9.86 13.62
CA THR A 89 5.30 -8.89 13.62
C THR A 89 4.32 -9.12 12.48
N LEU A 90 4.82 -9.60 11.35
CA LEU A 90 4.06 -9.97 10.17
C LEU A 90 4.78 -11.12 9.49
N SER A 91 4.09 -12.23 9.28
CA SER A 91 4.60 -13.35 8.46
C SER A 91 3.64 -13.63 7.32
N LEU A 92 4.20 -13.79 6.12
CA LEU A 92 3.49 -14.32 4.98
C LEU A 92 3.68 -15.83 4.92
N ALA A 93 2.67 -16.54 4.42
CA ALA A 93 2.81 -17.96 4.19
C ALA A 93 4.00 -18.22 3.25
N PRO A 94 4.67 -19.38 3.39
CA PRO A 94 5.57 -19.86 2.35
C PRO A 94 4.79 -19.91 1.04
N ALA A 95 5.16 -19.08 0.06
CA ALA A 95 4.47 -19.10 -1.22
C ALA A 95 4.86 -20.38 -1.99
N ALA A 96 3.90 -20.94 -2.73
CA ALA A 96 4.23 -21.84 -3.82
C ALA A 96 5.16 -21.14 -4.82
N ALA A 97 5.86 -21.89 -5.66
CA ALA A 97 6.65 -21.28 -6.73
C ALA A 97 5.75 -20.30 -7.52
N PRO A 98 6.19 -19.05 -7.75
CA PRO A 98 5.35 -18.05 -8.39
C PRO A 98 4.92 -18.57 -9.77
N ALA A 99 3.64 -18.37 -10.11
CA ALA A 99 3.10 -18.83 -11.39
C ALA A 99 3.87 -18.23 -12.59
N ARG A 100 4.46 -17.04 -12.40
CA ARG A 100 5.29 -16.34 -13.38
C ARG A 100 6.52 -15.72 -12.69
N PRO A 101 7.63 -16.47 -12.52
CA PRO A 101 8.82 -16.01 -11.78
C PRO A 101 9.54 -14.82 -12.43
N GLY A 102 9.27 -14.53 -13.71
CA GLY A 102 9.88 -13.40 -14.42
C GLY A 102 9.20 -12.05 -14.17
N LEU A 103 8.06 -12.02 -13.48
CA LEU A 103 7.37 -10.76 -13.20
C LEU A 103 8.01 -10.03 -12.00
N PRO A 104 8.20 -8.71 -12.06
CA PRO A 104 8.72 -7.96 -10.91
C PRO A 104 7.70 -7.95 -9.75
N PRO A 105 8.13 -7.79 -8.49
CA PRO A 105 7.21 -7.46 -7.40
C PRO A 105 6.62 -6.07 -7.60
N VAL A 106 5.33 -5.89 -7.30
CA VAL A 106 4.61 -4.64 -7.57
C VAL A 106 3.92 -4.07 -6.33
N LEU A 107 4.00 -2.76 -6.16
CA LEU A 107 3.12 -2.03 -5.24
C LEU A 107 2.14 -1.16 -6.05
N VAL A 108 0.86 -1.45 -5.90
CA VAL A 108 -0.22 -0.60 -6.41
C VAL A 108 -0.55 0.47 -5.36
N ASN A 109 0.10 1.62 -5.46
CA ASN A 109 -0.16 2.75 -4.59
C ASN A 109 -1.19 3.67 -5.25
N THR A 110 -2.29 3.95 -4.58
CA THR A 110 -3.35 4.76 -5.17
C THR A 110 -3.73 5.90 -4.25
N LEU A 111 -4.09 7.03 -4.83
CA LEU A 111 -4.92 7.99 -4.12
C LEU A 111 -6.25 7.27 -3.77
N PRO A 112 -6.75 7.36 -2.52
CA PRO A 112 -7.98 6.69 -2.15
C PRO A 112 -9.12 6.96 -3.13
N LYS A 113 -9.79 5.89 -3.54
CA LYS A 113 -10.87 5.90 -4.56
C LYS A 113 -10.43 6.19 -6.00
N SER A 114 -9.17 5.89 -6.33
CA SER A 114 -8.62 6.01 -7.70
C SER A 114 -8.46 4.66 -8.40
N GLY A 115 -9.31 3.69 -8.09
CA GLY A 115 -9.36 2.42 -8.82
C GLY A 115 -8.43 1.31 -8.32
N THR A 116 -8.01 1.34 -7.05
CA THR A 116 -7.15 0.32 -6.42
C THR A 116 -7.56 -1.12 -6.77
N TYR A 117 -8.85 -1.45 -6.61
CA TYR A 117 -9.36 -2.80 -6.87
C TYR A 117 -9.54 -3.12 -8.36
N MET A 118 -9.71 -2.12 -9.22
CA MET A 118 -9.72 -2.32 -10.67
C MET A 118 -8.33 -2.71 -11.16
N VAL A 119 -7.30 -1.99 -10.68
CA VAL A 119 -5.90 -2.30 -10.98
C VAL A 119 -5.49 -3.64 -10.40
N ALA A 120 -5.87 -3.92 -9.14
CA ALA A 120 -5.63 -5.22 -8.52
C ALA A 120 -6.26 -6.36 -9.33
N GLN A 121 -7.50 -6.20 -9.80
CA GLN A 121 -8.15 -7.20 -10.64
C GLN A 121 -7.45 -7.35 -12.00
N ALA A 122 -7.00 -6.26 -12.61
CA ALA A 122 -6.26 -6.31 -13.87
C ALA A 122 -4.93 -7.06 -13.72
N LEU A 123 -4.20 -6.85 -12.62
CA LEU A 123 -2.97 -7.60 -12.33
C LEU A 123 -3.25 -9.09 -12.09
N LYS A 124 -4.29 -9.42 -11.31
CA LYS A 124 -4.73 -10.81 -11.11
C LYS A 124 -5.06 -11.51 -12.44
N ASP A 125 -5.78 -10.81 -13.32
CA ASP A 125 -6.19 -11.34 -14.63
C ASP A 125 -4.99 -11.67 -15.55
N VAL A 126 -3.80 -11.09 -15.31
CA VAL A 126 -2.56 -11.37 -16.07
C VAL A 126 -1.54 -12.22 -15.31
N GLY A 127 -1.96 -12.80 -14.18
CA GLY A 127 -1.21 -13.83 -13.46
C GLY A 127 -0.38 -13.34 -12.27
N TYR A 128 -0.62 -12.12 -11.78
CA TYR A 128 -0.07 -11.69 -10.48
C TYR A 128 -0.86 -12.28 -9.32
N GLU A 129 -0.17 -12.53 -8.20
CA GLU A 129 -0.78 -12.94 -6.94
C GLU A 129 -0.85 -11.76 -5.96
N GLN A 130 -2.02 -11.51 -5.37
CA GLN A 130 -2.17 -10.48 -4.35
C GLN A 130 -1.89 -11.05 -2.96
N VAL A 131 -1.08 -10.37 -2.17
CA VAL A 131 -0.75 -10.78 -0.78
C VAL A 131 -1.84 -10.39 0.24
N ASP A 132 -2.88 -9.68 -0.23
CA ASP A 132 -4.04 -9.20 0.54
C ASP A 132 -3.70 -8.37 1.79
N LEU A 133 -2.56 -7.66 1.75
CA LEU A 133 -2.23 -6.58 2.67
C LEU A 133 -2.54 -5.22 2.02
N HIS A 134 -3.16 -4.32 2.78
CA HIS A 134 -3.44 -2.95 2.36
C HIS A 134 -2.56 -1.97 3.12
N LEU A 135 -1.58 -1.38 2.45
CA LEU A 135 -0.53 -0.58 3.09
C LEU A 135 -0.92 0.89 3.27
N SER A 136 -0.47 1.47 4.37
CA SER A 136 -0.31 2.90 4.64
C SER A 136 1.14 3.16 5.06
N ALA A 137 1.59 4.41 5.13
CA ALA A 137 3.01 4.70 5.36
C ALA A 137 3.59 4.03 6.63
N ALA A 138 2.86 4.08 7.75
CA ALA A 138 3.33 3.62 9.06
C ALA A 138 2.61 2.36 9.59
N PHE A 139 1.60 1.87 8.89
CA PHE A 139 0.80 0.72 9.30
C PHE A 139 0.18 0.04 8.08
N LEU A 140 -0.42 -1.13 8.29
CA LEU A 140 -1.18 -1.84 7.25
C LEU A 140 -2.47 -2.42 7.82
N HIS A 141 -3.42 -2.72 6.93
CA HIS A 141 -4.55 -3.58 7.23
C HIS A 141 -4.30 -4.98 6.66
N ASP A 142 -4.37 -5.98 7.53
CA ASP A 142 -4.24 -7.39 7.13
C ASP A 142 -5.60 -7.95 6.71
N ASN A 143 -5.87 -7.98 5.40
CA ASN A 143 -7.16 -8.43 4.86
C ASN A 143 -7.14 -9.92 4.47
N ARG A 144 -6.10 -10.67 4.79
CA ARG A 144 -6.02 -12.10 4.48
C ARG A 144 -7.14 -12.85 5.19
N GLY A 145 -7.90 -13.64 4.43
CA GLY A 145 -9.06 -14.38 4.95
C GLY A 145 -10.29 -13.52 5.26
N VAL A 146 -10.27 -12.21 4.97
CA VAL A 146 -11.43 -11.33 5.14
C VAL A 146 -12.29 -11.34 3.88
N PRO A 147 -13.61 -11.57 3.98
CA PRO A 147 -14.50 -11.47 2.82
C PRO A 147 -14.44 -10.09 2.14
N PRO A 148 -14.45 -10.00 0.80
CA PRO A 148 -14.34 -8.73 0.07
C PRO A 148 -15.36 -7.65 0.47
N GLU A 149 -16.54 -8.04 0.93
CA GLU A 149 -17.60 -7.16 1.42
C GLU A 149 -17.27 -6.49 2.76
N ASP A 150 -16.41 -7.12 3.59
CA ASP A 150 -16.12 -6.71 4.96
C ASP A 150 -14.78 -5.96 5.10
N ILE A 151 -13.97 -5.95 4.03
CA ILE A 151 -12.63 -5.31 4.03
C ILE A 151 -12.66 -3.80 4.32
N HIS A 152 -13.83 -3.15 4.31
CA HIS A 152 -13.99 -1.72 4.58
C HIS A 152 -14.81 -1.37 5.82
N TRP A 153 -15.48 -2.35 6.42
CA TRP A 153 -16.42 -2.08 7.51
C TRP A 153 -15.72 -1.61 8.79
N SER A 154 -14.66 -2.30 9.21
CA SER A 154 -13.88 -1.96 10.41
C SER A 154 -12.40 -2.34 10.22
N PRO A 155 -11.67 -1.60 9.36
CA PRO A 155 -10.29 -1.93 9.01
C PRO A 155 -9.31 -1.76 10.18
N ASN A 156 -9.61 -0.90 11.16
CA ASN A 156 -8.74 -0.66 12.30
C ASN A 156 -8.58 -1.89 13.21
N ASP A 157 -9.56 -2.78 13.26
CA ASP A 157 -9.51 -4.01 14.08
C ASP A 157 -8.42 -4.99 13.60
N ARG A 158 -7.97 -4.81 12.36
CA ARG A 158 -6.91 -5.58 11.69
C ARG A 158 -5.71 -4.72 11.32
N ALA A 159 -5.58 -3.54 11.92
CA ALA A 159 -4.42 -2.68 11.72
C ALA A 159 -3.20 -3.27 12.43
N ARG A 160 -2.06 -3.30 11.72
CA ARG A 160 -0.76 -3.70 12.27
C ARG A 160 0.22 -2.53 12.11
N PRO A 161 0.96 -2.14 13.16
CA PRO A 161 1.91 -1.04 13.12
C PRO A 161 3.21 -1.47 12.42
N VAL A 162 3.12 -1.79 11.13
CA VAL A 162 4.26 -2.21 10.30
C VAL A 162 4.41 -1.18 9.17
N PRO A 163 5.59 -0.54 9.01
CA PRO A 163 5.84 0.39 7.91
C PRO A 163 5.65 -0.27 6.55
N ALA A 164 5.23 0.51 5.56
CA ALA A 164 4.96 -0.02 4.22
C ALA A 164 6.21 -0.63 3.57
N SER A 165 7.37 0.02 3.72
CA SER A 165 8.64 -0.52 3.22
C SER A 165 8.99 -1.88 3.82
N ALA A 166 8.72 -2.08 5.11
CA ALA A 166 8.94 -3.36 5.77
C ALA A 166 8.04 -4.48 5.22
N ALA A 167 6.76 -4.19 5.00
CA ALA A 167 5.86 -5.16 4.39
C ALA A 167 6.20 -5.44 2.91
N ALA A 168 6.53 -4.40 2.14
CA ALA A 168 6.88 -4.52 0.72
C ALA A 168 8.16 -5.33 0.49
N ALA A 169 9.11 -5.31 1.43
CA ALA A 169 10.32 -6.15 1.38
C ALA A 169 10.03 -7.66 1.37
N LEU A 170 8.81 -8.07 1.73
CA LEU A 170 8.40 -9.48 1.68
C LEU A 170 7.90 -9.91 0.29
N LEU A 171 7.64 -8.97 -0.62
CA LEU A 171 7.13 -9.27 -1.96
C LEU A 171 8.14 -10.07 -2.78
N ARG A 172 7.65 -11.12 -3.43
CA ARG A 172 8.40 -11.92 -4.39
C ARG A 172 8.03 -11.56 -5.84
N PRO A 173 8.86 -11.95 -6.81
CA PRO A 173 8.50 -11.87 -8.22
C PRO A 173 7.10 -12.45 -8.50
N GLY A 174 6.25 -11.69 -9.20
CA GLY A 174 4.87 -12.03 -9.52
C GLY A 174 3.85 -11.79 -8.40
N GLU A 175 4.25 -11.29 -7.25
CA GLU A 175 3.34 -10.85 -6.18
C GLU A 175 3.11 -9.34 -6.23
N PHE A 176 1.97 -8.90 -5.68
CA PHE A 176 1.71 -7.49 -5.45
C PHE A 176 0.96 -7.20 -4.15
N MET A 177 1.17 -5.98 -3.65
CA MET A 177 0.39 -5.37 -2.58
C MET A 177 -0.33 -4.12 -3.08
N VAL A 178 -1.33 -3.68 -2.33
CA VAL A 178 -2.06 -2.44 -2.61
C VAL A 178 -1.93 -1.48 -1.45
N GLY A 179 -2.04 -0.18 -1.69
CA GLY A 179 -1.93 0.79 -0.61
C GLY A 179 -2.36 2.21 -0.94
N HIS A 180 -2.29 3.02 0.11
CA HIS A 180 -2.46 4.47 0.11
C HIS A 180 -1.30 5.06 0.94
N ILE A 181 -0.10 5.10 0.38
CA ILE A 181 1.12 5.61 1.01
C ILE A 181 1.33 7.05 0.58
N ASP A 182 1.17 7.95 1.55
CA ASP A 182 1.25 9.40 1.45
C ASP A 182 2.63 9.96 1.85
N SER A 183 3.62 9.09 2.05
CA SER A 183 4.99 9.46 2.42
C SER A 183 5.97 9.19 1.25
N PRO A 184 6.57 10.23 0.65
CA PRO A 184 7.58 10.06 -0.40
C PRO A 184 8.77 9.21 0.04
N GLY A 185 9.24 9.41 1.29
CA GLY A 185 10.37 8.65 1.83
C GLY A 185 10.08 7.15 1.91
N GLU A 186 8.85 6.75 2.28
CA GLU A 186 8.47 5.33 2.25
C GLU A 186 8.40 4.77 0.82
N LEU A 187 7.85 5.52 -0.13
CA LEU A 187 7.80 5.09 -1.53
C LEU A 187 9.18 4.93 -2.15
N GLN A 188 10.11 5.84 -1.84
CA GLN A 188 11.51 5.75 -2.28
C GLN A 188 12.21 4.53 -1.69
N ARG A 189 12.00 4.24 -0.39
CA ARG A 189 12.52 3.01 0.24
C ARG A 189 11.97 1.77 -0.46
N ILE A 190 10.69 1.75 -0.82
CA ILE A 190 10.08 0.63 -1.53
C ILE A 190 10.69 0.45 -2.92
N GLN A 191 10.96 1.53 -3.67
CA GLN A 191 11.65 1.45 -4.95
C GLN A 191 13.08 0.90 -4.83
N GLN A 192 13.80 1.29 -3.77
CA GLN A 192 15.16 0.80 -3.49
C GLN A 192 15.21 -0.72 -3.22
N LEU A 193 14.09 -1.32 -2.81
CA LEU A 193 13.96 -2.77 -2.67
C LEU A 193 13.77 -3.50 -4.02
N GLY A 194 13.69 -2.77 -5.13
CA GLY A 194 13.41 -3.32 -6.46
C GLY A 194 11.92 -3.60 -6.72
N VAL A 195 11.03 -3.04 -5.91
CA VAL A 195 9.57 -3.12 -6.10
C VAL A 195 9.12 -2.04 -7.09
N GLU A 196 8.42 -2.45 -8.15
CA GLU A 196 7.85 -1.51 -9.11
C GLU A 196 6.64 -0.78 -8.51
N LEU A 197 6.57 0.54 -8.70
CA LEU A 197 5.46 1.36 -8.23
C LEU A 197 4.45 1.61 -9.34
N LEU A 198 3.20 1.21 -9.10
CA LEU A 198 2.04 1.64 -9.88
C LEU A 198 1.26 2.69 -9.09
N ASN A 199 1.63 3.96 -9.28
CA ASN A 199 0.91 5.08 -8.68
C ASN A 199 -0.32 5.43 -9.51
N VAL A 200 -1.50 5.55 -8.87
CA VAL A 200 -2.73 5.95 -9.56
C VAL A 200 -3.42 7.11 -8.86
N VAL A 201 -3.68 8.16 -9.63
CA VAL A 201 -4.40 9.36 -9.20
C VAL A 201 -5.71 9.50 -9.95
N ARG A 202 -6.60 10.37 -9.48
CA ARG A 202 -7.91 10.60 -10.06
C ARG A 202 -8.23 12.08 -10.09
N CYS A 203 -9.07 12.51 -11.03
CA CYS A 203 -9.60 13.87 -11.02
C CYS A 203 -10.15 14.21 -9.62
N PRO A 204 -9.67 15.30 -8.98
CA PRO A 204 -9.89 15.54 -7.55
C PRO A 204 -11.38 15.70 -7.21
N TYR A 205 -12.16 16.32 -8.09
CA TYR A 205 -13.60 16.45 -7.88
C TYR A 205 -14.34 15.11 -7.92
N ARG A 206 -13.98 14.24 -8.88
CA ARG A 206 -14.55 12.89 -8.99
C ARG A 206 -14.10 12.00 -7.82
N GLN A 207 -12.89 12.24 -7.30
CA GLN A 207 -12.37 11.58 -6.12
C GLN A 207 -13.20 11.93 -4.87
N ILE A 208 -13.50 13.23 -4.63
CA ILE A 208 -14.35 13.67 -3.50
C ILE A 208 -15.68 12.92 -3.52
N LEU A 209 -16.40 12.95 -4.66
CA LEU A 209 -17.71 12.32 -4.76
C LEU A 209 -17.63 10.80 -4.60
N SER A 210 -16.57 10.19 -5.13
CA SER A 210 -16.36 8.75 -4.97
C SER A 210 -16.06 8.38 -3.52
N MET A 211 -15.35 9.23 -2.77
CA MET A 211 -15.13 9.04 -1.35
C MET A 211 -16.41 9.20 -0.54
N MET A 212 -17.23 10.21 -0.87
CA MET A 212 -18.53 10.42 -0.24
C MET A 212 -19.41 9.18 -0.38
N LYS A 213 -19.59 8.68 -1.60
CA LYS A 213 -20.36 7.45 -1.86
C LYS A 213 -19.80 6.24 -1.12
N PHE A 214 -18.47 6.10 -1.10
CA PHE A 214 -17.81 5.01 -0.41
C PHE A 214 -18.10 5.03 1.10
N ARG A 215 -17.96 6.18 1.74
CA ARG A 215 -18.28 6.32 3.17
C ARG A 215 -19.75 6.08 3.47
N LEU A 216 -20.64 6.52 2.58
CA LEU A 216 -22.07 6.32 2.73
C LEU A 216 -22.48 4.84 2.65
N GLN A 217 -21.80 4.04 1.82
CA GLN A 217 -22.26 2.69 1.46
C GLN A 217 -21.42 1.54 2.05
N LYS A 218 -20.15 1.77 2.41
CA LYS A 218 -19.18 0.69 2.66
C LYS A 218 -18.47 0.79 4.00
N VAL A 219 -18.52 1.94 4.65
CA VAL A 219 -17.80 2.19 5.89
C VAL A 219 -18.81 2.36 7.01
N LYS A 220 -18.51 1.80 8.19
CA LYS A 220 -19.30 2.07 9.38
C LYS A 220 -19.26 3.58 9.69
N PRO A 221 -20.40 4.28 9.75
CA PRO A 221 -20.41 5.72 9.97
C PRO A 221 -19.86 6.07 11.36
N SER A 222 -19.03 7.10 11.43
CA SER A 222 -18.66 7.76 12.69
C SER A 222 -19.74 8.76 13.12
N GLU A 223 -19.68 9.28 14.35
CA GLU A 223 -20.61 10.32 14.82
C GLU A 223 -20.61 11.57 13.91
N LYS A 224 -19.43 11.95 13.39
CA LYS A 224 -19.29 13.06 12.44
C LYS A 224 -19.98 12.76 11.11
N ASP A 225 -20.07 11.48 10.73
CA ASP A 225 -20.68 11.07 9.48
C ASP A 225 -22.21 11.16 9.51
N LEU A 226 -22.81 10.95 10.68
CA LEU A 226 -24.27 10.94 10.85
C LEU A 226 -24.92 12.27 10.42
N VAL A 227 -24.23 13.40 10.63
CA VAL A 227 -24.73 14.72 10.26
C VAL A 227 -24.93 14.82 8.75
N TRP A 228 -23.89 14.57 7.95
CA TRP A 228 -23.99 14.70 6.50
C TRP A 228 -24.78 13.54 5.86
N HIS A 229 -24.81 12.36 6.49
CA HIS A 229 -25.68 11.25 6.06
C HIS A 229 -27.17 11.61 6.10
N SER A 230 -27.59 12.45 7.05
CA SER A 230 -28.99 12.89 7.19
C SER A 230 -29.45 13.89 6.12
N LEU A 231 -28.51 14.51 5.40
CA LEU A 231 -28.79 15.49 4.35
C LEU A 231 -28.98 14.80 3.01
N GLU A 232 -29.56 15.50 2.03
CA GLU A 232 -29.74 15.01 0.65
C GLU A 232 -29.23 16.02 -0.38
N GLY A 233 -29.05 15.55 -1.63
CA GLY A 233 -28.67 16.37 -2.77
C GLY A 233 -27.42 17.22 -2.52
N SER A 234 -27.49 18.51 -2.87
CA SER A 234 -26.37 19.44 -2.74
C SER A 234 -25.95 19.67 -1.29
N ALA A 235 -26.88 19.72 -0.34
CA ALA A 235 -26.59 19.91 1.07
C ALA A 235 -25.67 18.81 1.63
N ARG A 236 -25.89 17.56 1.20
CA ARG A 236 -25.02 16.42 1.54
C ARG A 236 -23.60 16.63 1.04
N VAL A 237 -23.45 17.01 -0.23
CA VAL A 237 -22.14 17.23 -0.86
C VAL A 237 -21.39 18.36 -0.15
N LYS A 238 -22.06 19.49 0.14
CA LYS A 238 -21.47 20.62 0.89
C LYS A 238 -20.94 20.16 2.25
N ALA A 239 -21.80 19.51 3.03
CA ALA A 239 -21.46 19.06 4.37
C ALA A 239 -20.29 18.06 4.33
N PHE A 240 -20.30 17.13 3.37
CA PHE A 240 -19.21 16.19 3.18
C PHE A 240 -17.88 16.88 2.89
N VAL A 241 -17.85 17.82 1.95
CA VAL A 241 -16.64 18.57 1.57
C VAL A 241 -16.05 19.34 2.75
N ILE A 242 -16.89 19.96 3.57
CA ILE A 242 -16.45 20.75 4.73
C ILE A 242 -15.98 19.84 5.89
N SER A 243 -16.59 18.66 6.04
CA SER A 243 -16.31 17.78 7.18
C SER A 243 -15.17 16.77 6.94
N HIS A 244 -14.57 16.75 5.75
CA HIS A 244 -13.55 15.76 5.35
C HIS A 244 -12.27 16.45 4.85
N PRO A 245 -11.11 15.77 4.97
CA PRO A 245 -9.82 16.36 4.67
C PRO A 245 -9.53 16.38 3.16
N VAL A 246 -10.24 17.24 2.43
CA VAL A 246 -10.10 17.39 0.98
C VAL A 246 -8.72 17.94 0.60
N ASP A 247 -8.18 18.81 1.44
CA ASP A 247 -6.82 19.35 1.36
C ASP A 247 -5.74 18.25 1.43
N TYR A 248 -5.92 17.26 2.31
CA TYR A 248 -5.06 16.09 2.40
C TYR A 248 -5.08 15.28 1.10
N TRP A 249 -6.26 14.99 0.54
CA TRP A 249 -6.35 14.25 -0.73
C TRP A 249 -5.70 14.99 -1.90
N LEU A 250 -5.86 16.31 -1.95
CA LEU A 250 -5.20 17.15 -2.94
C LEU A 250 -3.67 17.13 -2.74
N SER A 251 -3.19 17.24 -1.50
CA SER A 251 -1.77 17.17 -1.17
C SER A 251 -1.16 15.82 -1.56
N PHE A 252 -1.85 14.72 -1.27
CA PHE A 252 -1.44 13.38 -1.68
C PHE A 252 -1.40 13.26 -3.22
N SER A 253 -2.41 13.77 -3.92
CA SER A 253 -2.42 13.78 -5.39
C SER A 253 -1.25 14.59 -5.97
N ARG A 254 -0.95 15.74 -5.38
CA ARG A 254 0.20 16.58 -5.75
C ARG A 254 1.51 15.83 -5.54
N MET A 255 1.72 15.26 -4.37
CA MET A 255 2.90 14.44 -4.05
C MET A 255 3.11 13.36 -5.12
N LEU A 256 2.07 12.56 -5.42
CA LEU A 256 2.18 11.49 -6.41
C LEU A 256 2.46 11.98 -7.82
N THR A 257 1.98 13.16 -8.21
CA THR A 257 2.12 13.71 -9.58
C THR A 257 3.33 14.64 -9.77
N GLN A 258 4.00 15.00 -8.68
CA GLN A 258 5.16 15.88 -8.68
C GLN A 258 6.46 15.11 -8.40
N GLU A 259 6.41 14.12 -7.50
CA GLU A 259 7.59 13.38 -7.07
C GLU A 259 7.72 12.01 -7.76
N PHE A 260 6.61 11.48 -8.27
CA PHE A 260 6.57 10.18 -8.93
C PHE A 260 5.85 10.27 -10.27
N SER A 261 6.08 9.27 -11.09
CA SER A 261 5.23 9.03 -12.25
C SER A 261 3.92 8.38 -11.76
N ALA A 262 2.80 8.81 -12.33
CA ALA A 262 1.47 8.37 -11.94
C ALA A 262 0.54 8.20 -13.15
N LEU A 263 -0.34 7.21 -13.05
CA LEU A 263 -1.41 6.92 -14.00
C LEU A 263 -2.67 7.68 -13.61
N ARG A 264 -3.43 8.15 -14.60
CA ARG A 264 -4.76 8.71 -14.35
C ARG A 264 -5.80 7.60 -14.37
N TYR A 265 -6.61 7.52 -13.33
CA TYR A 265 -7.72 6.58 -13.23
C TYR A 265 -8.67 6.67 -14.44
N GLU A 266 -8.91 7.88 -14.92
CA GLU A 266 -9.74 8.14 -16.08
C GLU A 266 -9.22 7.45 -17.35
N ASP A 267 -7.91 7.43 -17.58
CA ASP A 267 -7.29 6.74 -18.72
C ASP A 267 -7.40 5.22 -18.56
N LEU A 268 -7.12 4.70 -17.34
CA LEU A 268 -7.20 3.27 -17.06
C LEU A 268 -8.60 2.71 -17.31
N ARG A 269 -9.65 3.50 -17.06
CA ARG A 269 -11.04 3.11 -17.34
C ARG A 269 -11.36 2.93 -18.82
N THR A 270 -10.53 3.47 -19.71
CA THR A 270 -10.64 3.25 -21.17
C THR A 270 -9.85 2.03 -21.64
N GLY A 271 -9.21 1.30 -20.72
CA GLY A 271 -8.35 0.17 -21.04
C GLY A 271 -6.92 0.57 -21.42
N GLN A 272 -6.54 1.83 -21.21
CA GLN A 272 -5.22 2.36 -21.55
C GLN A 272 -4.40 2.58 -20.28
N ALA A 273 -3.22 1.96 -20.18
CA ALA A 273 -2.18 2.36 -19.25
C ALA A 273 -1.07 3.06 -20.03
N THR A 274 -0.81 4.33 -19.72
CA THR A 274 0.32 5.08 -20.27
C THR A 274 1.60 4.73 -19.52
N ALA A 275 2.77 4.88 -20.15
CA ALA A 275 4.04 4.69 -19.47
C ALA A 275 4.19 5.78 -18.40
N GLY A 276 4.04 5.40 -17.13
CA GLY A 276 3.87 6.33 -16.03
C GLY A 276 4.48 5.84 -14.72
N GLY A 277 5.66 5.22 -14.77
CA GLY A 277 6.47 4.83 -13.59
C GLY A 277 6.76 3.35 -13.43
N ALA A 278 6.02 2.52 -14.17
CA ALA A 278 6.26 1.10 -14.31
C ALA A 278 7.11 0.80 -15.55
N SER A 279 7.71 -0.40 -15.59
CA SER A 279 8.35 -0.92 -16.80
C SER A 279 7.35 -1.00 -17.97
N GLU A 280 7.88 -0.99 -19.19
CA GLU A 280 7.08 -1.17 -20.40
C GLU A 280 6.31 -2.50 -20.37
N GLU A 281 6.97 -3.55 -19.86
CA GLU A 281 6.36 -4.87 -19.68
C GLU A 281 5.17 -4.81 -18.71
N LEU A 282 5.34 -4.24 -17.52
CA LEU A 282 4.25 -4.11 -16.55
C LEU A 282 3.10 -3.24 -17.10
N THR A 283 3.43 -2.18 -17.85
CA THR A 283 2.42 -1.32 -18.50
C THR A 283 1.60 -2.07 -19.55
N ALA A 284 2.27 -2.91 -20.37
CA ALA A 284 1.62 -3.75 -21.37
C ALA A 284 0.71 -4.82 -20.72
N LEU A 285 1.22 -5.47 -19.67
CA LEU A 285 0.45 -6.45 -18.88
C LEU A 285 -0.77 -5.80 -18.23
N LEU A 286 -0.61 -4.62 -17.60
CA LEU A 286 -1.71 -3.88 -17.01
C LEU A 286 -2.77 -3.54 -18.07
N SER A 287 -2.36 -3.04 -19.24
CA SER A 287 -3.29 -2.75 -20.35
C SER A 287 -4.05 -3.98 -20.83
N ALA A 288 -3.39 -5.15 -20.88
CA ALA A 288 -4.05 -6.41 -21.22
C ALA A 288 -5.09 -6.82 -20.16
N GLY A 289 -4.73 -6.74 -18.88
CA GLY A 289 -5.62 -7.07 -17.76
C GLY A 289 -6.79 -6.11 -17.61
N LEU A 290 -6.62 -4.82 -17.94
CA LEU A 290 -7.71 -3.84 -17.88
C LEU A 290 -8.87 -4.20 -18.82
N LYS A 291 -8.58 -4.81 -19.98
CA LYS A 291 -9.61 -5.24 -20.95
C LYS A 291 -10.60 -6.23 -20.34
N THR A 292 -10.19 -7.01 -19.35
CA THR A 292 -11.03 -7.99 -18.66
C THR A 292 -11.50 -7.51 -17.30
N ALA A 293 -10.74 -6.62 -16.64
CA ALA A 293 -11.08 -6.11 -15.31
C ALA A 293 -12.19 -5.05 -15.31
N ILE A 294 -12.28 -4.23 -16.37
CA ILE A 294 -13.28 -3.17 -16.46
C ILE A 294 -14.70 -3.79 -16.46
N GLY A 295 -15.56 -3.29 -15.59
CA GLY A 295 -16.94 -3.77 -15.43
C GLY A 295 -17.09 -4.96 -14.47
N LYS A 296 -16.00 -5.61 -14.05
CA LYS A 296 -16.08 -6.63 -13.00
C LYS A 296 -16.45 -6.01 -11.66
N ARG A 297 -17.33 -6.68 -10.92
CA ARG A 297 -17.69 -6.30 -9.55
C ARG A 297 -16.47 -6.41 -8.66
N THR A 298 -16.09 -5.31 -8.02
CA THR A 298 -15.07 -5.27 -6.97
C THR A 298 -15.71 -4.88 -5.64
N SER A 299 -15.00 -5.05 -4.53
CA SER A 299 -15.43 -4.65 -3.17
C SER A 299 -15.91 -3.19 -3.11
N THR A 300 -15.42 -2.35 -4.02
CA THR A 300 -15.75 -0.92 -4.10
C THR A 300 -16.26 -0.44 -5.46
N LEU A 301 -16.67 -1.35 -6.34
CA LEU A 301 -17.33 -0.94 -7.58
C LEU A 301 -18.61 -0.18 -7.20
N MET A 302 -18.63 1.09 -7.53
CA MET A 302 -19.77 1.98 -7.32
C MET A 302 -20.09 2.64 -8.66
N GLU A 303 -21.37 2.83 -8.92
CA GLU A 303 -21.82 3.60 -10.07
C GLU A 303 -21.26 5.03 -10.03
N GLU A 304 -21.05 5.61 -11.20
CA GLU A 304 -20.63 7.01 -11.31
C GLU A 304 -21.58 7.93 -10.55
N SER A 305 -21.01 9.00 -10.00
CA SER A 305 -21.83 10.05 -9.40
C SER A 305 -22.75 10.66 -10.46
N PRO A 306 -24.06 10.77 -10.18
CA PRO A 306 -24.97 11.43 -11.10
C PRO A 306 -24.49 12.85 -11.36
N GLN A 307 -24.84 13.40 -12.52
CA GLN A 307 -24.43 14.76 -12.91
C GLN A 307 -24.87 15.81 -11.88
N ALA A 308 -25.97 15.58 -11.16
CA ALA A 308 -26.42 16.44 -10.07
C ALA A 308 -25.41 16.57 -8.92
N ASP A 309 -24.71 15.50 -8.53
CA ASP A 309 -23.69 15.53 -7.49
C ASP A 309 -22.45 16.32 -7.94
N LEU A 310 -22.09 16.21 -9.23
CA LEU A 310 -21.03 17.02 -9.83
C LEU A 310 -21.43 18.50 -9.84
N MET A 311 -22.68 18.82 -10.20
CA MET A 311 -23.18 20.20 -10.16
C MET A 311 -23.22 20.78 -8.74
N ALA A 312 -23.44 19.96 -7.71
CA ALA A 312 -23.38 20.42 -6.32
C ALA A 312 -21.99 20.91 -5.91
N LEU A 313 -20.90 20.42 -6.53
CA LEU A 313 -19.55 20.96 -6.30
C LEU A 313 -19.36 22.35 -6.93
N LYS A 314 -20.21 22.77 -7.87
CA LYS A 314 -20.21 24.10 -8.48
C LYS A 314 -21.02 25.14 -7.69
N ASP A 315 -21.59 24.75 -6.56
CA ASP A 315 -22.16 25.74 -5.64
C ASP A 315 -21.10 26.79 -5.26
N PRO A 316 -21.43 28.11 -5.26
CA PRO A 316 -20.42 29.16 -5.10
C PRO A 316 -19.55 29.02 -3.84
N GLU A 317 -20.11 28.59 -2.71
CA GLU A 317 -19.37 28.46 -1.45
C GLU A 317 -18.38 27.30 -1.52
N VAL A 318 -18.84 26.14 -2.02
CA VAL A 318 -18.00 24.95 -2.21
C VAL A 318 -16.92 25.22 -3.25
N TRP A 319 -17.30 25.81 -4.38
CA TRP A 319 -16.38 26.12 -5.46
C TRP A 319 -15.27 27.05 -4.98
N ASN A 320 -15.62 28.16 -4.32
CA ASN A 320 -14.64 29.08 -3.76
C ASN A 320 -13.74 28.41 -2.71
N TYR A 321 -14.30 27.56 -1.85
CA TYR A 321 -13.52 26.79 -0.88
C TYR A 321 -12.50 25.87 -1.58
N LEU A 322 -12.93 25.04 -2.53
CA LEU A 322 -12.05 24.15 -3.28
C LEU A 322 -10.99 24.94 -4.07
N GLY A 323 -11.37 26.09 -4.62
CA GLY A 323 -10.48 27.04 -5.28
C GLY A 323 -9.40 27.59 -4.36
N SER A 324 -9.77 27.92 -3.11
CA SER A 324 -8.82 28.41 -2.09
C SER A 324 -7.75 27.37 -1.71
N LEU A 325 -8.06 26.07 -1.86
CA LEU A 325 -7.08 24.97 -1.69
C LEU A 325 -6.16 24.80 -2.92
N GLY A 326 -6.42 25.54 -4.00
CA GLY A 326 -5.75 25.41 -5.29
C GLY A 326 -6.20 24.19 -6.09
N MET A 327 -7.40 23.64 -5.81
CA MET A 327 -7.92 22.48 -6.53
C MET A 327 -8.18 22.78 -8.00
N HIS A 328 -8.73 23.96 -8.33
CA HIS A 328 -9.03 24.34 -9.71
C HIS A 328 -7.77 24.40 -10.57
N ALA A 329 -6.74 25.10 -10.09
CA ALA A 329 -5.46 25.20 -10.79
C ALA A 329 -4.82 23.82 -10.99
N TYR A 330 -4.86 22.98 -9.97
CA TYR A 330 -4.34 21.61 -10.06
C TYR A 330 -5.11 20.76 -11.09
N ALA A 331 -6.45 20.81 -11.06
CA ALA A 331 -7.29 20.05 -11.99
C ALA A 331 -7.07 20.51 -13.44
N VAL A 332 -7.02 21.82 -13.71
CA VAL A 332 -6.74 22.36 -15.05
C VAL A 332 -5.38 21.89 -15.56
N ALA A 333 -4.35 21.91 -14.70
CA ALA A 333 -3.01 21.52 -15.09
C ALA A 333 -2.85 20.01 -15.39
N ARG A 334 -3.62 19.15 -14.72
CA ARG A 334 -3.43 17.67 -14.77
C ARG A 334 -4.54 16.91 -15.48
N TRP A 335 -5.71 17.52 -15.60
CA TRP A 335 -6.91 16.98 -16.27
C TRP A 335 -7.51 18.02 -17.24
N PRO A 336 -6.76 18.51 -18.25
CA PRO A 336 -7.29 19.47 -19.21
C PRO A 336 -8.46 18.90 -20.03
N ASP A 337 -8.46 17.58 -20.25
CA ASP A 337 -9.50 16.86 -21.02
C ASP A 337 -10.68 16.41 -20.16
N TYR A 338 -10.56 16.53 -18.84
CA TYR A 338 -11.66 16.31 -17.90
C TYR A 338 -11.95 17.62 -17.14
N PRO A 339 -12.26 18.71 -17.87
CA PRO A 339 -12.68 19.93 -17.22
C PRO A 339 -14.00 19.67 -16.51
N PHE A 340 -14.20 20.40 -15.42
CA PHE A 340 -15.38 20.25 -14.58
C PHE A 340 -16.61 20.94 -15.15
#